data_AF-A0A519SFK8-F1
#
_entry.id   AF-A0A519SFK8-F1
#
_cell.length_a   1.000
_cell.length_b   1.000
_cell.length_c   1.000
_cell.angle_alpha   90.00
_cell.angle_beta   90.00
_cell.angle_gamma   90.00
#
_symmetry.space_group_name_H-M   'P 1'
#
loop_
_entity.id
_entity.type
_entity.pdbx_description
1 polymer ?
#
loop_
_entity_poly.entity_id
_entity_poly.type
_entity_poly.pdbx_seq_one_letter_code
_entity_poly.pdbx_strand_id
1 'polypeptide(L)'
;MKWLYLTAFMHILVANCFSQEKTSSKKFDDIALLNKVDFIDSKYDQQKFGCAFLLKFKNDTFGVTAKHLLKFIKSDEMKGVSFDSGIKKWSLFPLSKPSENIVVEKLLNENKNETITEKATYEDDWLIFALKENHSNVKPLEIRETPLIRGEKLFVVGWTRKMESGEQRVYEFEYFKTIGKRML
;
A
#
# COMPACT_ATOMS: atom_id res chain seq x y z
N MET A 1 1.95 52.47 -24.93
CA MET A 1 0.70 51.76 -24.56
C MET A 1 0.53 50.35 -25.13
N LYS A 2 1.32 49.88 -26.12
CA LYS A 2 1.16 48.52 -26.69
C LYS A 2 2.08 47.44 -26.08
N TRP A 3 3.06 47.81 -25.25
CA TRP A 3 4.02 46.85 -24.70
C TRP A 3 3.64 46.29 -23.31
N LEU A 4 2.83 47.01 -22.53
CA LEU A 4 2.39 46.56 -21.20
C LEU A 4 1.33 45.43 -21.23
N TYR A 5 0.68 45.20 -22.37
CA TYR A 5 -0.31 44.13 -22.50
C TYR A 5 0.32 42.78 -22.89
N LEU A 6 1.57 42.77 -23.37
CA LEU A 6 2.25 41.54 -23.80
C LEU A 6 2.84 40.76 -22.61
N THR A 7 3.22 41.45 -21.54
CA THR A 7 3.78 40.83 -20.33
C THR A 7 2.71 40.21 -19.42
N ALA A 8 1.49 40.74 -19.41
CA ALA A 8 0.38 40.19 -18.63
C ALA A 8 -0.15 38.86 -19.18
N PHE A 9 -0.07 38.63 -20.50
CA PHE A 9 -0.56 37.39 -21.12
C PHE A 9 0.39 36.19 -20.90
N MET A 10 1.68 36.45 -20.68
CA MET A 10 2.69 35.41 -20.51
C MET A 10 2.72 34.82 -19.09
N HIS A 11 2.10 35.49 -18.10
CA HIS A 11 2.04 35.01 -16.71
C HIS A 11 0.85 34.08 -16.42
N ILE A 12 -0.14 34.00 -17.32
CA ILE A 12 -1.32 33.13 -17.15
C ILE A 12 -1.06 31.70 -17.66
N LEU A 13 -0.05 31.48 -18.50
CA LEU A 13 0.29 30.15 -19.05
C LEU A 13 1.09 29.24 -18.10
N VAL A 14 1.55 29.77 -16.96
CA VAL A 14 2.31 28.97 -15.97
C VAL A 14 1.41 28.45 -14.83
N ALA A 15 0.11 28.76 -14.87
CA ALA A 15 -0.83 28.32 -13.86
C ALA A 15 -1.26 26.86 -14.11
N ASN A 16 -0.66 25.97 -13.32
CA ASN A 16 -1.28 24.74 -12.81
C ASN A 16 -1.49 23.57 -13.78
N CYS A 17 -0.43 23.13 -14.47
CA CYS A 17 -0.32 21.70 -14.81
C CYS A 17 0.29 20.92 -13.62
N PHE A 18 -0.37 20.96 -12.46
CA PHE A 18 -0.19 19.88 -11.49
C PHE A 18 -0.98 18.69 -12.04
N SER A 19 -0.34 17.89 -12.89
CA SER A 19 -0.89 16.62 -13.34
C SER A 19 -1.02 15.70 -12.12
N GLN A 20 -2.13 15.79 -11.39
CA GLN A 20 -2.53 14.70 -10.50
C GLN A 20 -2.90 13.53 -11.41
N GLU A 21 -2.33 12.35 -11.15
CA GLU A 21 -2.70 11.14 -11.87
C GLU A 21 -4.23 11.00 -11.83
N LYS A 22 -4.83 10.94 -13.03
CA LYS A 22 -6.27 10.90 -13.19
C LYS A 22 -6.78 9.61 -12.57
N THR A 23 -7.60 9.73 -11.54
CA THR A 23 -8.30 8.57 -10.98
C THR A 23 -9.35 8.06 -11.97
N SER A 24 -9.54 6.74 -12.01
CA SER A 24 -10.56 6.08 -12.82
C SER A 24 -11.94 6.21 -12.16
N SER A 25 -13.00 6.24 -12.97
CA SER A 25 -14.38 6.17 -12.48
C SER A 25 -14.80 4.76 -12.08
N LYS A 26 -13.99 3.74 -12.38
CA LYS A 26 -14.25 2.36 -12.02
C LYS A 26 -14.38 2.20 -10.50
N LYS A 27 -15.29 1.32 -10.09
CA LYS A 27 -15.52 0.95 -8.70
C LYS A 27 -15.24 -0.52 -8.50
N PHE A 28 -14.66 -0.84 -7.36
CA PHE A 28 -14.42 -2.20 -6.89
C PHE A 28 -15.09 -2.35 -5.53
N ASP A 29 -15.44 -3.59 -5.18
CA ASP A 29 -15.70 -3.98 -3.79
C ASP A 29 -14.52 -3.53 -2.91
N ASP A 30 -14.74 -3.37 -1.60
CA ASP A 30 -13.65 -3.04 -0.67
C ASP A 30 -12.57 -4.13 -0.76
N ILE A 31 -11.39 -3.77 -1.27
CA ILE A 31 -10.25 -4.68 -1.47
C ILE A 31 -8.97 -4.12 -0.85
N ALA A 32 -8.89 -2.80 -0.68
CA ALA A 32 -7.75 -2.14 -0.06
C ALA A 32 -7.92 -2.05 1.46
N LEU A 33 -6.80 -2.17 2.15
CA LEU A 33 -6.68 -2.01 3.59
C LEU A 33 -5.54 -1.03 3.90
N LEU A 34 -5.51 -0.51 5.11
CA LEU A 34 -4.40 0.26 5.67
C LEU A 34 -3.79 -0.51 6.84
N ASN A 35 -2.48 -0.35 7.03
CA ASN A 35 -1.83 -0.93 8.21
C ASN A 35 -2.02 -0.02 9.43
N LYS A 36 -2.28 -0.65 10.57
CA LYS A 36 -2.11 -0.08 11.90
C LYS A 36 -1.15 -0.98 12.69
N VAL A 37 -0.10 -0.38 13.24
CA VAL A 37 0.95 -1.09 13.97
C VAL A 37 1.09 -0.47 15.35
N ASP A 38 0.77 -1.26 16.36
CA ASP A 38 0.99 -0.90 17.76
C ASP A 38 2.31 -1.56 18.20
N PHE A 39 3.25 -0.75 18.68
CA PHE A 39 4.56 -1.19 19.15
C PHE A 39 4.53 -1.44 20.66
N ILE A 40 5.55 -2.13 21.17
CA ILE A 40 5.75 -2.27 22.62
C ILE A 40 6.03 -0.89 23.24
N ASP A 41 6.86 -0.07 22.59
CA ASP A 41 7.05 1.34 22.91
C ASP A 41 6.14 2.18 22.01
N SER A 42 5.09 2.75 22.60
CA SER A 42 4.02 3.44 21.88
C SER A 42 4.47 4.68 21.12
N LYS A 43 5.70 5.21 21.36
CA LYS A 43 6.22 6.33 20.59
C LYS A 43 6.43 6.00 19.11
N TYR A 44 6.51 4.71 18.76
CA TYR A 44 6.62 4.23 17.38
C TYR A 44 5.27 3.87 16.76
N ASP A 45 4.16 3.93 17.51
CA ASP A 45 2.84 3.54 17.03
C ASP A 45 2.46 4.22 15.71
N GLN A 46 1.89 3.43 14.81
CA GLN A 46 1.42 3.86 13.51
C GLN A 46 -0.08 3.59 13.42
N GLN A 47 -0.89 4.63 13.61
CA GLN A 47 -2.35 4.49 13.54
C GLN A 47 -2.87 4.26 12.12
N LYS A 48 -2.09 4.68 11.10
CA LYS A 48 -2.43 4.57 9.69
C LYS A 48 -1.17 4.66 8.83
N PHE A 49 -0.74 3.57 8.19
CA PHE A 49 0.48 3.58 7.39
C PHE A 49 0.47 2.58 6.22
N GLY A 50 0.70 3.08 5.00
CA GLY A 50 0.75 2.24 3.80
C GLY A 50 -0.55 1.49 3.50
N CYS A 51 -0.67 0.95 2.30
CA CYS A 51 -1.79 0.08 1.94
C CYS A 51 -1.41 -1.39 2.14
N ALA A 52 -2.42 -2.22 2.35
CA ALA A 52 -2.37 -3.67 2.43
C ALA A 52 -3.58 -4.24 1.68
N PHE A 53 -3.63 -5.56 1.50
CA PHE A 53 -4.78 -6.26 0.94
C PHE A 53 -4.85 -7.69 1.50
N LEU A 54 -5.99 -8.34 1.32
CA LEU A 54 -6.15 -9.76 1.59
C LEU A 54 -5.87 -10.57 0.32
N LEU A 55 -5.13 -11.66 0.45
CA LEU A 55 -4.84 -12.61 -0.62
C LEU A 55 -5.42 -13.97 -0.27
N LYS A 56 -6.30 -14.48 -1.11
CA LYS A 56 -6.77 -15.86 -1.05
C LYS A 56 -5.84 -16.75 -1.86
N PHE A 57 -5.38 -17.83 -1.24
CA PHE A 57 -4.60 -18.85 -1.91
C PHE A 57 -5.03 -20.23 -1.39
N LYS A 58 -5.56 -21.05 -2.31
CA LYS A 58 -6.23 -22.31 -1.97
C LYS A 58 -7.37 -22.07 -0.97
N ASN A 59 -7.31 -22.71 0.19
CA ASN A 59 -8.34 -22.63 1.23
C ASN A 59 -8.02 -21.58 2.31
N ASP A 60 -6.90 -20.87 2.18
CA ASP A 60 -6.43 -19.91 3.18
C ASP A 60 -6.52 -18.47 2.66
N THR A 61 -6.59 -17.53 3.61
CA THR A 61 -6.52 -16.09 3.35
C THR A 61 -5.38 -15.48 4.16
N PHE A 62 -4.58 -14.66 3.50
CA PHE A 62 -3.38 -14.02 4.03
C PHE A 62 -3.51 -12.50 3.98
N GLY A 63 -2.90 -11.81 4.95
CA GLY A 63 -2.68 -10.37 4.84
C GLY A 63 -1.39 -10.11 4.07
N VAL A 64 -1.39 -9.14 3.16
CA VAL A 64 -0.19 -8.77 2.38
C VAL A 64 0.02 -7.26 2.41
N THR A 65 1.26 -6.85 2.65
CA THR A 65 1.69 -5.44 2.60
C THR A 65 3.13 -5.35 2.08
N ALA A 66 3.62 -4.13 1.84
CA ALA A 66 4.99 -3.91 1.38
C ALA A 66 6.00 -3.98 2.54
N LYS A 67 7.16 -4.59 2.29
CA LYS A 67 8.26 -4.72 3.26
C LYS A 67 9.01 -3.41 3.48
N HIS A 68 9.13 -2.56 2.45
CA HIS A 68 9.78 -1.26 2.56
C HIS A 68 9.15 -0.34 3.60
N LEU A 69 7.91 -0.60 4.01
CA LEU A 69 7.27 0.12 5.12
C LEU A 69 8.10 0.04 6.41
N LEU A 70 8.76 -1.09 6.68
CA LEU A 70 9.58 -1.29 7.88
C LEU A 70 10.72 -0.28 8.00
N LYS A 71 11.25 0.24 6.90
CA LYS A 71 12.25 1.31 6.92
C LYS A 71 11.76 2.55 7.68
N PHE A 72 10.47 2.84 7.58
CA PHE A 72 9.88 4.07 8.10
C PHE A 72 9.28 3.91 9.49
N ILE A 73 8.89 2.70 9.87
CA ILE A 73 8.09 2.45 11.09
C ILE A 73 8.80 1.59 12.14
N LYS A 74 10.01 1.11 11.89
CA LYS A 74 10.74 0.24 12.83
C LYS A 74 11.03 0.93 14.17
N SER A 75 10.99 0.14 15.25
CA SER A 75 11.55 0.54 16.54
C SER A 75 13.08 0.37 16.56
N ASP A 76 13.73 0.83 17.63
CA ASP A 76 15.16 0.64 17.82
C ASP A 76 15.54 -0.83 18.07
N GLU A 77 14.63 -1.62 18.61
CA GLU A 77 14.80 -3.06 18.89
C GLU A 77 14.73 -3.91 17.63
N MET A 78 14.06 -3.43 16.58
CA MET A 78 13.93 -4.16 15.31
C MET A 78 15.24 -4.15 14.52
N LYS A 79 15.96 -5.28 14.57
CA LYS A 79 17.21 -5.48 13.81
C LYS A 79 17.01 -6.22 12.49
N GLY A 80 15.90 -6.94 12.35
CA GLY A 80 15.57 -7.67 11.13
C GLY A 80 14.07 -7.71 10.86
N VAL A 81 13.70 -8.36 9.76
CA VAL A 81 12.31 -8.49 9.32
C VAL A 81 11.59 -9.50 10.20
N SER A 82 11.08 -9.05 11.35
CA SER A 82 10.45 -9.88 12.39
C SER A 82 9.47 -9.08 13.25
N PHE A 83 8.46 -9.77 13.80
CA PHE A 83 7.50 -9.19 14.75
C PHE A 83 8.01 -9.18 16.19
N ASP A 84 8.86 -10.15 16.55
CA ASP A 84 9.28 -10.42 17.93
C ASP A 84 10.04 -9.26 18.57
N SER A 85 10.70 -8.44 17.76
CA SER A 85 11.63 -7.42 18.21
C SER A 85 11.01 -6.02 18.35
N GLY A 86 9.73 -5.90 18.70
CA GLY A 86 9.16 -4.59 19.08
C GLY A 86 7.71 -4.34 18.68
N ILE A 87 7.08 -5.21 17.90
CA ILE A 87 5.68 -5.06 17.50
C ILE A 87 4.79 -5.78 18.51
N LYS A 88 3.82 -5.06 19.09
CA LYS A 88 2.84 -5.62 20.01
C LYS A 88 1.63 -6.18 19.26
N LYS A 89 1.15 -5.45 18.26
CA LYS A 89 0.00 -5.82 17.44
C LYS A 89 0.12 -5.19 16.07
N TRP A 90 -0.28 -5.94 15.06
CA TRP A 90 -0.51 -5.39 13.73
C TRP A 90 -1.95 -5.71 13.32
N SER A 91 -2.63 -4.71 12.77
CA SER A 91 -3.98 -4.85 12.26
C SER A 91 -4.13 -4.16 10.92
N LEU A 92 -5.10 -4.62 10.14
CA LEU A 92 -5.45 -4.06 8.84
C LEU A 92 -6.90 -3.57 8.90
N PHE A 93 -7.22 -2.46 8.23
CA PHE A 93 -8.59 -1.92 8.22
C PHE A 93 -8.85 -1.09 6.95
N PRO A 94 -10.08 -1.04 6.43
CA PRO A 94 -10.44 -0.12 5.36
C PRO A 94 -10.61 1.30 5.92
N LEU A 95 -10.11 2.33 5.21
CA LEU A 95 -10.17 3.71 5.71
C LEU A 95 -11.60 4.19 5.97
N SER A 96 -12.54 3.78 5.13
CA SER A 96 -13.96 4.15 5.22
C SER A 96 -14.68 3.49 6.40
N LYS A 97 -14.17 2.35 6.92
CA LYS A 97 -14.80 1.57 7.99
C LYS A 97 -13.76 1.03 9.00
N PRO A 98 -13.09 1.90 9.80
CA PRO A 98 -12.00 1.45 10.67
C PRO A 98 -12.38 0.43 11.76
N SER A 99 -13.67 0.29 12.07
CA SER A 99 -14.18 -0.75 12.96
C SER A 99 -14.14 -2.15 12.35
N GLU A 100 -14.17 -2.27 11.02
CA GLU A 100 -14.05 -3.53 10.27
C GLU A 100 -12.57 -3.93 10.15
N ASN A 101 -11.96 -4.33 11.26
CA ASN A 101 -10.53 -4.63 11.30
C ASN A 101 -10.21 -6.12 11.15
N ILE A 102 -8.99 -6.39 10.73
CA ILE A 102 -8.37 -7.70 10.64
C ILE A 102 -7.16 -7.66 11.58
N VAL A 103 -7.06 -8.64 12.48
CA VAL A 103 -5.89 -8.79 13.35
C VAL A 103 -4.99 -9.85 12.73
N VAL A 104 -3.73 -9.51 12.50
CA VAL A 104 -2.74 -10.49 12.03
C VAL A 104 -2.12 -11.24 13.19
N GLU A 105 -1.75 -12.50 12.95
CA GLU A 105 -1.15 -13.37 13.97
C GLU A 105 0.37 -13.29 13.92
N LYS A 106 0.97 -13.64 12.78
CA LYS A 106 2.41 -13.75 12.61
C LYS A 106 2.83 -13.45 11.18
N LEU A 107 4.08 -13.04 11.03
CA LEU A 107 4.75 -12.90 9.75
C LEU A 107 5.22 -14.27 9.26
N LEU A 108 4.74 -14.70 8.09
CA LEU A 108 5.03 -16.03 7.53
C LEU A 108 6.39 -16.09 6.84
N ASN A 109 6.80 -14.99 6.21
CA ASN A 109 8.11 -14.84 5.59
C ASN A 109 9.07 -14.06 6.50
N GLU A 110 9.03 -14.35 7.80
CA GLU A 110 9.92 -13.75 8.79
C GLU A 110 11.39 -14.12 8.50
N ASN A 111 12.27 -13.13 8.60
CA ASN A 111 13.71 -13.33 8.50
C ASN A 111 14.46 -12.37 9.43
N LYS A 112 14.80 -12.87 10.63
CA LYS A 112 15.55 -12.12 11.65
C LYS A 112 16.96 -11.73 11.20
N ASN A 113 17.52 -12.43 10.21
CA ASN A 113 18.86 -12.15 9.67
C ASN A 113 18.81 -11.14 8.51
N GLU A 114 17.63 -10.85 7.97
CA GLU A 114 17.47 -9.84 6.93
C GLU A 114 17.48 -8.45 7.55
N THR A 115 18.53 -7.69 7.28
CA THR A 115 18.66 -6.33 7.79
C THR A 115 17.60 -5.40 7.19
N ILE A 116 16.99 -4.54 8.00
CA ILE A 116 16.07 -3.49 7.53
C ILE A 116 16.88 -2.29 7.02
N THR A 117 17.52 -2.43 5.85
CA THR A 117 18.27 -1.36 5.18
C THR A 117 17.55 -0.88 3.91
N GLU A 118 17.96 0.28 3.39
CA GLU A 118 17.33 0.85 2.18
C GLU A 118 17.33 -0.13 1.00
N LYS A 119 18.43 -0.85 0.76
CA LYS A 119 18.53 -1.78 -0.37
C LYS A 119 17.73 -3.06 -0.13
N ALA A 120 17.94 -3.71 1.03
CA ALA A 120 17.35 -5.02 1.31
C ALA A 120 15.82 -4.98 1.34
N THR A 121 15.24 -3.88 1.82
CA THR A 121 13.78 -3.76 1.96
C THR A 121 13.03 -3.68 0.62
N TYR A 122 13.70 -3.38 -0.50
CA TYR A 122 13.10 -3.42 -1.85
C TYR A 122 13.34 -4.74 -2.60
N GLU A 123 14.18 -5.63 -2.07
CA GLU A 123 14.33 -6.98 -2.60
C GLU A 123 13.18 -7.83 -2.07
N ASP A 124 12.34 -8.44 -2.92
CA ASP A 124 11.17 -9.22 -2.47
C ASP A 124 10.30 -8.42 -1.48
N ASP A 125 9.85 -7.26 -1.96
CA ASP A 125 9.15 -6.20 -1.20
C ASP A 125 7.71 -6.60 -0.82
N TRP A 126 7.58 -7.69 -0.06
CA TRP A 126 6.32 -8.20 0.45
C TRP A 126 6.51 -8.73 1.88
N LEU A 127 5.49 -8.48 2.70
CA LEU A 127 5.28 -9.16 3.98
C LEU A 127 3.97 -9.91 3.88
N ILE A 128 3.98 -11.16 4.32
CA ILE A 128 2.82 -12.06 4.26
C ILE A 128 2.47 -12.46 5.69
N PHE A 129 1.22 -12.24 6.07
CA PHE A 129 0.72 -12.50 7.41
C PHE A 129 -0.28 -13.64 7.42
N ALA A 130 -0.17 -14.51 8.42
CA ALA A 130 -1.31 -15.30 8.87
C ALA A 130 -2.30 -14.38 9.59
N LEU A 131 -3.59 -14.64 9.40
CA LEU A 131 -4.65 -13.90 10.06
C LEU A 131 -5.02 -14.58 11.37
N LYS A 132 -5.17 -13.79 12.44
CA LYS A 132 -5.72 -14.26 13.71
C LYS A 132 -7.25 -14.19 13.69
N GLU A 133 -7.76 -13.02 13.31
CA GLU A 133 -9.19 -12.71 13.30
C GLU A 133 -9.49 -11.78 12.11
N ASN A 134 -10.65 -11.96 11.46
CA ASN A 134 -11.13 -11.10 10.40
C ASN A 134 -12.56 -10.65 10.72
N HIS A 135 -12.73 -9.37 11.08
CA HIS A 135 -14.02 -8.74 11.37
C HIS A 135 -14.47 -7.80 10.25
N SER A 136 -13.97 -8.02 9.03
CA SER A 136 -14.25 -7.19 7.86
C SER A 136 -14.96 -7.98 6.76
N ASN A 137 -15.66 -7.26 5.88
CA ASN A 137 -16.20 -7.82 4.64
C ASN A 137 -15.31 -7.51 3.42
N VAL A 138 -14.04 -7.14 3.66
CA VAL A 138 -13.07 -6.84 2.59
C VAL A 138 -12.84 -8.10 1.76
N LYS A 139 -12.98 -7.96 0.44
CA LYS A 139 -12.87 -9.06 -0.50
C LYS A 139 -11.40 -9.43 -0.72
N PRO A 140 -11.00 -10.68 -0.46
CA PRO A 140 -9.67 -11.15 -0.82
C PRO A 140 -9.47 -11.17 -2.33
N LEU A 141 -8.27 -10.75 -2.75
CA LEU A 141 -7.80 -10.91 -4.12
C LEU A 141 -7.31 -12.34 -4.34
N GLU A 142 -7.35 -12.81 -5.59
CA GLU A 142 -6.86 -14.14 -5.97
C GLU A 142 -5.62 -14.01 -6.86
N ILE A 143 -4.74 -15.02 -6.79
CA ILE A 143 -3.56 -15.07 -7.64
C ILE A 143 -4.01 -15.35 -9.07
N ARG A 144 -3.50 -14.54 -10.00
CA ARG A 144 -3.68 -14.77 -11.42
C ARG A 144 -2.89 -16.00 -11.87
N GLU A 145 -3.53 -16.86 -12.66
CA GLU A 145 -2.88 -18.08 -13.22
C GLU A 145 -2.41 -17.92 -14.67
N THR A 146 -2.78 -16.83 -15.33
CA THR A 146 -2.40 -16.53 -16.72
C THR A 146 -1.38 -15.39 -16.79
N PRO A 147 -0.49 -15.37 -17.80
CA PRO A 147 0.38 -14.21 -18.03
C PRO A 147 -0.40 -12.93 -18.34
N LEU A 148 0.24 -11.78 -18.09
CA LEU A 148 -0.26 -10.48 -18.53
C LEU A 148 -0.09 -10.32 -20.04
N ILE A 149 -1.07 -9.66 -20.68
CA ILE A 149 -1.07 -9.40 -22.11
C ILE A 149 -0.86 -7.91 -22.35
N ARG A 150 0.03 -7.54 -23.29
CA ARG A 150 0.23 -6.12 -23.63
C ARG A 150 -1.09 -5.46 -24.00
N GLY A 151 -1.35 -4.28 -23.46
CA GLY A 151 -2.61 -3.55 -23.64
C GLY A 151 -3.66 -3.85 -22.56
N GLU A 152 -3.41 -4.81 -21.69
CA GLU A 152 -4.35 -5.18 -20.63
C GLU A 152 -4.43 -4.08 -19.57
N LYS A 153 -5.65 -3.76 -19.11
CA LYS A 153 -5.86 -2.76 -18.05
C LYS A 153 -5.44 -3.30 -16.69
N LEU A 154 -4.60 -2.53 -16.01
CA LEU A 154 -4.17 -2.77 -14.64
C LEU A 154 -4.75 -1.70 -13.72
N PHE A 155 -5.00 -2.05 -12.47
CA PHE A 155 -5.58 -1.14 -11.48
C PHE A 155 -4.75 -1.13 -10.21
N VAL A 156 -4.41 0.05 -9.73
CA VAL A 156 -3.91 0.25 -8.36
C VAL A 156 -5.06 0.83 -7.54
N VAL A 157 -5.39 0.16 -6.45
CA VAL A 157 -6.54 0.52 -5.60
C VAL A 157 -6.07 0.75 -4.18
N GLY A 158 -6.48 1.86 -3.58
CA GLY A 158 -6.12 2.21 -2.21
C GLY A 158 -6.28 3.69 -1.89
N TRP A 159 -5.58 4.15 -0.87
CA TRP A 159 -5.64 5.54 -0.42
C TRP A 159 -4.26 6.20 -0.51
N THR A 160 -4.26 7.50 -0.80
CA THR A 160 -3.03 8.28 -0.70
C THR A 160 -2.76 8.62 0.77
N ARG A 161 -1.49 8.87 1.11
CA ARG A 161 -1.05 9.15 2.49
C ARG A 161 -1.82 10.27 3.19
N LYS A 162 -2.30 11.28 2.45
CA LYS A 162 -2.99 12.46 2.99
C LYS A 162 -4.50 12.30 3.16
N MET A 163 -5.07 11.14 2.80
CA MET A 163 -6.50 10.92 2.92
C MET A 163 -6.86 10.54 4.36
N GLU A 164 -7.77 11.28 4.95
CA GLU A 164 -8.31 11.01 6.30
C GLU A 164 -9.65 10.27 6.28
N SER A 165 -10.35 10.30 5.14
CA SER A 165 -11.63 9.62 4.97
C SER A 165 -11.93 9.37 3.48
N GLY A 166 -13.01 8.63 3.23
CA GLY A 166 -13.57 8.38 1.92
C GLY A 166 -13.21 7.03 1.31
N GLU A 167 -13.82 6.75 0.16
CA GLU A 167 -13.68 5.50 -0.57
C GLU A 167 -12.27 5.28 -1.11
N GLN A 168 -11.92 4.00 -1.33
CA GLN A 168 -10.68 3.64 -2.03
C GLN A 168 -10.64 4.29 -3.42
N ARG A 169 -9.49 4.87 -3.77
CA ARG A 169 -9.23 5.42 -5.10
C ARG A 169 -8.78 4.32 -6.04
N VAL A 170 -9.10 4.51 -7.32
CA VAL A 170 -8.70 3.61 -8.39
C VAL A 170 -7.83 4.40 -9.37
N TYR A 171 -6.65 3.87 -9.64
CA TYR A 171 -5.74 4.36 -10.67
C TYR A 171 -5.67 3.29 -11.76
N GLU A 172 -5.85 3.72 -13.01
CA GLU A 172 -5.91 2.81 -14.14
C GLU A 172 -4.66 2.98 -15.01
N PHE A 173 -4.07 1.84 -15.35
CA PHE A 173 -2.87 1.72 -16.15
C PHE A 173 -3.09 0.70 -17.26
N GLU A 174 -2.12 0.62 -18.16
CA GLU A 174 -2.11 -0.36 -19.23
C GLU A 174 -0.77 -1.11 -19.20
N TYR A 175 -0.83 -2.43 -19.17
CA TYR A 175 0.36 -3.26 -19.17
C TYR A 175 1.10 -3.17 -20.51
N PHE A 176 2.38 -2.84 -20.47
CA PHE A 176 3.24 -2.83 -21.64
C PHE A 176 4.16 -4.05 -21.69
N LYS A 177 4.93 -4.28 -20.62
CA LYS A 177 5.85 -5.41 -20.45
C LYS A 177 6.36 -5.55 -19.02
N THR A 178 6.99 -6.68 -18.73
CA THR A 178 7.75 -6.91 -17.49
C THR A 178 9.25 -6.87 -17.76
N ILE A 179 10.01 -6.14 -16.94
CA ILE A 179 11.48 -6.19 -16.91
C ILE A 179 11.92 -6.62 -15.51
N GLY A 180 12.48 -7.83 -15.40
CA GLY A 180 12.82 -8.41 -14.10
C GLY A 180 11.58 -8.54 -13.21
N LYS A 181 11.58 -7.86 -12.05
CA LYS A 181 10.46 -7.82 -11.11
C LYS A 181 9.55 -6.58 -11.28
N ARG A 182 9.77 -5.75 -12.31
CA ARG A 182 9.02 -4.50 -12.54
C ARG A 182 8.04 -4.65 -13.69
N MET A 183 6.79 -4.27 -13.45
CA MET A 183 5.77 -4.09 -14.49
C MET A 183 5.82 -2.65 -15.00
N LEU A 184 5.75 -2.48 -16.31
CA LEU A 184 5.68 -1.20 -17.01
C LEU A 184 4.36 -1.09 -17.77
#